data_AF-A0A543CZ59-F1
#
_entry.id   AF-A0A543CZ59-F1
#
_cell.length_a   1.000
_cell.length_b   1.000
_cell.length_c   1.000
_cell.angle_alpha   90.00
_cell.angle_beta   90.00
_cell.angle_gamma   90.00
#
_symmetry.space_group_name_H-M   'P 1'
#
loop_
_entity.id
_entity.type
_entity.pdbx_description
1 polymer ?
#
loop_
_entity_poly.entity_id
_entity_poly.type
_entity_poly.pdbx_seq_one_letter_code
_entity_poly.pdbx_strand_id
1 'polypeptide(L)'
;MTTFLSESELVAALDHHDGLVRLCADGTLSFWDFCAAYDNFYWVYALDGHESDPAGLAVLDKFAARIAPHRELAETVLAHVCSDTDADKGSYGRTGRFGPEEAIVQLKLVAAGLPRAEA
;
A
#
# COMPACT_ATOMS: atom_id res chain seq x y z
N MET A 1 -17.78 -4.77 12.19
CA MET A 1 -18.25 -5.20 10.86
C MET A 1 -17.20 -6.18 10.38
N THR A 2 -17.50 -7.47 10.38
CA THR A 2 -16.59 -8.51 9.90
C THR A 2 -16.56 -8.44 8.39
N THR A 3 -15.50 -7.86 7.83
CA THR A 3 -15.33 -7.72 6.38
C THR A 3 -14.96 -9.08 5.81
N PHE A 4 -15.96 -9.90 5.50
CA PHE A 4 -15.77 -11.08 4.65
C PHE A 4 -15.47 -10.61 3.24
N LEU A 5 -14.19 -10.43 2.93
CA LEU A 5 -13.74 -10.24 1.57
C LEU A 5 -13.68 -11.61 0.91
N SER A 6 -14.59 -11.84 -0.04
CA SER A 6 -14.52 -13.00 -0.90
C SER A 6 -13.19 -12.98 -1.68
N GLU A 7 -12.66 -14.14 -2.06
CA GLU A 7 -11.42 -14.23 -2.87
C GLU A 7 -11.45 -13.26 -4.07
N SER A 8 -12.59 -13.19 -4.78
CA SER A 8 -12.80 -12.30 -5.92
C SER A 8 -12.72 -10.82 -5.56
N GLU A 9 -13.20 -10.42 -4.39
CA GLU A 9 -13.16 -9.02 -3.94
C GLU A 9 -11.74 -8.63 -3.51
N LEU A 10 -11.01 -9.54 -2.85
CA LEU A 10 -9.59 -9.33 -2.54
C LEU A 10 -8.77 -9.22 -3.82
N VAL A 11 -8.99 -10.09 -4.81
CA VAL A 11 -8.30 -10.02 -6.11
C VAL A 11 -8.61 -8.69 -6.82
N ALA A 12 -9.88 -8.29 -6.90
CA ALA A 12 -10.25 -7.02 -7.52
C ALA A 12 -9.62 -5.81 -6.80
N ALA A 13 -9.55 -5.86 -5.48
CA ALA A 13 -8.88 -4.83 -4.71
C ALA A 13 -7.37 -4.83 -4.99
N LEU A 14 -6.70 -5.99 -4.97
CA LEU A 14 -5.29 -6.10 -5.31
C LEU A 14 -4.99 -5.59 -6.72
N ASP A 15 -5.79 -5.95 -7.73
CA ASP A 15 -5.61 -5.47 -9.10
C ASP A 15 -5.77 -3.94 -9.21
N HIS A 16 -6.74 -3.36 -8.50
CA HIS A 16 -6.93 -1.93 -8.47
C HIS A 16 -5.70 -1.21 -7.86
N HIS A 17 -5.22 -1.69 -6.71
CA HIS A 17 -4.10 -1.07 -5.99
C HIS A 17 -2.75 -1.31 -6.70
N ASP A 18 -2.55 -2.47 -7.31
CA ASP A 18 -1.42 -2.74 -8.21
C ASP A 18 -1.37 -1.71 -9.34
N GLY A 19 -2.54 -1.38 -9.91
CA GLY A 19 -2.70 -0.34 -10.91
C GLY A 19 -2.28 1.04 -10.40
N LEU A 20 -2.75 1.44 -9.22
CA LEU A 20 -2.39 2.72 -8.58
C LEU A 20 -0.89 2.85 -8.35
N VAL A 21 -0.25 1.79 -7.83
CA VAL A 21 1.21 1.77 -7.59
C VAL A 21 1.96 1.93 -8.90
N ARG A 22 1.54 1.24 -9.97
CA ARG A 22 2.17 1.37 -11.30
C ARG A 22 1.97 2.77 -11.90
N LEU A 23 0.79 3.35 -11.80
CA LEU A 23 0.50 4.71 -12.28
C LEU A 23 1.35 5.75 -11.56
N CYS A 24 1.53 5.60 -10.25
CA CYS A 24 2.40 6.48 -9.48
C CYS A 24 3.88 6.27 -9.82
N ALA A 25 4.31 5.01 -10.03
CA ALA A 25 5.69 4.68 -10.40
C ALA A 25 6.07 5.23 -11.78
N ASP A 26 5.14 5.19 -12.73
CA ASP A 26 5.31 5.74 -14.09
C ASP A 26 5.25 7.28 -14.12
N GLY A 27 4.79 7.90 -13.03
CA GLY A 27 4.61 9.35 -12.92
C GLY A 27 3.33 9.87 -13.57
N THR A 28 2.44 8.96 -14.01
CA THR A 28 1.10 9.31 -14.50
C THR A 28 0.21 9.85 -13.36
N LEU A 29 0.40 9.34 -12.14
CA LEU A 29 -0.31 9.77 -10.94
C LEU A 29 0.66 10.46 -9.97
N SER A 30 0.30 11.61 -9.42
CA SER A 30 1.10 12.29 -8.39
C SER A 30 1.10 11.46 -7.11
N PHE A 31 2.17 11.56 -6.32
CA PHE A 31 2.26 10.83 -5.05
C PHE A 31 1.10 11.15 -4.08
N TRP A 32 0.66 12.41 -4.00
CA TRP A 32 -0.46 12.79 -3.14
C TRP A 32 -1.81 12.26 -3.64
N ASP A 33 -2.04 12.25 -4.97
CA ASP A 33 -3.24 11.65 -5.57
C ASP A 33 -3.23 10.14 -5.37
N PHE A 34 -2.06 9.51 -5.47
CA PHE A 34 -1.85 8.11 -5.13
C PHE A 34 -2.20 7.84 -3.67
N CYS A 35 -1.66 8.59 -2.71
CA CYS A 35 -1.98 8.42 -1.29
C CYS A 35 -3.47 8.57 -1.01
N ALA A 36 -4.14 9.52 -1.67
CA ALA A 36 -5.58 9.71 -1.54
C ALA A 36 -6.40 8.54 -2.14
N ALA A 37 -5.96 7.98 -3.26
CA ALA A 37 -6.64 6.86 -3.91
C ALA A 37 -6.33 5.50 -3.25
N TYR A 38 -5.11 5.33 -2.75
CA TYR A 38 -4.63 4.12 -2.08
C TYR A 38 -5.14 4.01 -0.63
N ASP A 39 -5.37 5.16 0.02
CA ASP A 39 -5.90 5.29 1.38
C ASP A 39 -5.21 4.32 2.36
N ASN A 40 -5.99 3.58 3.15
CA ASN A 40 -5.53 2.64 4.16
C ASN A 40 -5.71 1.18 3.72
N PHE A 41 -5.64 0.90 2.41
CA PHE A 41 -5.89 -0.44 1.86
C PHE A 41 -5.18 -1.55 2.64
N TYR A 42 -3.86 -1.43 2.83
CA TYR A 42 -3.11 -2.46 3.57
C TYR A 42 -3.60 -2.63 5.01
N TRP A 43 -3.90 -1.53 5.69
CA TRP A 43 -4.37 -1.55 7.09
C TRP A 43 -5.80 -2.07 7.25
N VAL A 44 -6.63 -1.92 6.21
CA VAL A 44 -8.03 -2.38 6.21
C VAL A 44 -8.14 -3.82 5.71
N TYR A 45 -7.33 -4.23 4.72
CA TYR A 45 -7.51 -5.49 3.99
C TYR A 45 -6.50 -6.58 4.37
N ALA A 46 -5.31 -6.23 4.87
CA ALA A 46 -4.18 -7.15 4.93
C ALA A 46 -3.50 -7.28 6.29
N LEU A 47 -3.91 -6.54 7.32
CA LEU A 47 -3.02 -6.31 8.47
C LEU A 47 -2.72 -7.52 9.35
N ASP A 48 -3.55 -8.57 9.37
CA ASP A 48 -3.21 -9.77 10.17
C ASP A 48 -4.15 -10.97 9.92
N GLY A 49 -5.24 -10.77 9.17
CA GLY A 49 -6.35 -11.73 9.21
C GLY A 49 -6.87 -11.95 10.64
N HIS A 50 -6.61 -11.03 11.59
CA HIS A 50 -7.00 -11.15 13.00
C HIS A 50 -8.51 -11.32 13.16
N GLU A 51 -9.27 -10.72 12.23
CA GLU A 51 -10.72 -10.84 12.13
C GLU A 51 -11.18 -11.84 11.05
N SER A 52 -10.25 -12.53 10.38
CA SER A 52 -10.54 -13.48 9.31
C SER A 52 -10.63 -14.90 9.84
N ASP A 53 -11.69 -15.62 9.44
CA ASP A 53 -11.82 -17.05 9.65
C ASP A 53 -10.69 -17.84 8.95
N PRO A 54 -10.49 -19.14 9.29
CA PRO A 54 -9.45 -19.96 8.69
C PRO A 54 -9.46 -20.00 7.15
N ALA A 55 -10.65 -19.86 6.54
CA ALA A 55 -10.79 -19.75 5.08
C ALA A 55 -10.24 -18.42 4.53
N GLY A 56 -10.43 -17.31 5.24
CA GLY A 56 -9.87 -16.00 4.88
C GLY A 56 -8.34 -15.98 5.04
N LEU A 57 -7.81 -16.61 6.09
CA LEU A 57 -6.36 -16.77 6.26
C LEU A 57 -5.72 -17.58 5.12
N ALA A 58 -6.37 -18.64 4.64
CA ALA A 58 -5.87 -19.42 3.51
C ALA A 58 -5.85 -18.61 2.20
N VAL A 59 -6.84 -17.72 2.01
CA VAL A 59 -6.86 -16.80 0.86
C VAL A 59 -5.75 -15.76 0.99
N LEU A 60 -5.55 -15.16 2.18
CA LEU A 60 -4.45 -14.21 2.41
C LEU A 60 -3.07 -14.85 2.19
N ASP A 61 -2.87 -16.09 2.66
CA ASP A 61 -1.64 -16.85 2.42
C ASP A 61 -1.41 -17.12 0.93
N LYS A 62 -2.46 -17.52 0.20
CA LYS A 62 -2.44 -17.72 -1.26
C LYS A 62 -2.01 -16.46 -2.02
N PHE A 63 -2.40 -15.27 -1.54
CA PHE A 63 -2.04 -13.98 -2.15
C PHE A 63 -0.89 -13.26 -1.42
N ALA A 64 -0.19 -13.92 -0.49
CA ALA A 64 0.85 -13.29 0.32
C ALA A 64 1.96 -12.65 -0.53
N ALA A 65 2.32 -13.28 -1.66
CA ALA A 65 3.31 -12.74 -2.58
C ALA A 65 2.86 -11.42 -3.26
N ARG A 66 1.55 -11.25 -3.52
CA ARG A 66 0.98 -9.99 -4.04
C ARG A 66 0.80 -8.95 -2.94
N ILE A 67 0.50 -9.38 -1.71
CA ILE A 67 0.30 -8.49 -0.57
C ILE A 67 1.64 -7.96 -0.03
N ALA A 68 2.72 -8.74 -0.09
CA ALA A 68 4.05 -8.37 0.39
C ALA A 68 4.56 -6.99 -0.09
N PRO A 69 4.49 -6.62 -1.38
CA PRO A 69 4.88 -5.28 -1.82
C PRO A 69 3.95 -4.19 -1.27
N HIS A 70 2.65 -4.44 -1.13
CA HIS A 70 1.72 -3.48 -0.50
C HIS A 70 2.00 -3.28 0.98
N ARG A 71 2.41 -4.35 1.67
CA ARG A 71 2.91 -4.31 3.05
C ARG A 71 4.14 -3.43 3.14
N GLU A 72 5.15 -3.72 2.32
CA GLU A 72 6.40 -2.95 2.31
C GLU A 72 6.09 -1.47 2.03
N LEU A 73 5.24 -1.16 1.04
CA LEU A 73 4.84 0.21 0.75
C LEU A 73 4.16 0.89 1.95
N ALA A 74 3.23 0.19 2.61
CA ALA A 74 2.52 0.75 3.75
C ALA A 74 3.43 0.97 4.96
N GLU A 75 4.26 -0.01 5.30
CA GLU A 75 5.14 0.02 6.47
C GLU A 75 6.37 0.91 6.27
N THR A 76 6.89 1.04 5.04
CA THR A 76 8.16 1.76 4.78
C THR A 76 7.96 3.13 4.13
N VAL A 77 6.91 3.31 3.33
CA VAL A 77 6.64 4.58 2.62
C VAL A 77 5.51 5.33 3.30
N LEU A 78 4.30 4.75 3.37
CA LEU A 78 3.12 5.47 3.87
C LEU A 78 3.20 5.76 5.37
N ALA A 79 3.74 4.84 6.18
CA ALA A 79 3.95 5.06 7.61
C ALA A 79 4.99 6.16 7.91
N HIS A 80 5.88 6.46 6.95
CA HIS A 80 6.99 7.38 7.10
C HIS A 80 6.82 8.70 6.33
N VAL A 81 5.84 8.77 5.42
CA VAL A 81 5.57 9.99 4.67
C VAL A 81 4.84 10.98 5.55
N CYS A 82 5.45 12.15 5.73
CA CYS A 82 4.84 13.22 6.50
C CYS A 82 3.92 14.00 5.57
N SER A 83 2.61 14.04 5.85
CA SER A 83 1.73 14.99 5.17
C SER A 83 2.23 16.41 5.42
N ASP A 84 2.30 17.23 4.37
CA ASP A 84 2.76 18.63 4.42
C ASP A 84 1.99 19.46 5.49
N THR A 85 0.81 19.01 5.91
CA THR A 85 0.00 19.63 6.96
C THR A 85 0.63 19.55 8.37
N ASP A 86 1.51 18.58 8.65
CA ASP A 86 2.24 18.49 9.93
C ASP A 86 3.64 19.14 9.87
N ALA A 87 4.04 19.62 8.71
CA ALA A 87 5.33 20.28 8.48
C ALA A 87 5.43 21.65 9.21
N ASP A 88 4.31 22.29 9.51
CA ASP A 88 4.30 23.65 10.09
C ASP A 88 4.55 23.68 11.61
N LYS A 89 4.43 22.54 12.31
CA LYS A 89 4.61 22.46 13.78
C LYS A 89 6.04 22.10 14.17
N GLY A 90 6.99 22.96 13.81
CA GLY A 90 8.15 23.39 14.61
C GLY A 90 8.94 22.40 15.49
N SER A 91 8.89 21.09 15.27
CA SER A 91 9.69 20.09 15.99
C SER A 91 10.02 18.95 15.04
N TYR A 92 10.86 19.29 14.06
CA TYR A 92 11.53 18.32 13.19
C TYR A 92 12.59 17.55 14.00
N GLY A 93 12.12 16.65 14.85
CA GLY A 93 12.94 15.60 15.45
C GLY A 93 13.27 14.57 14.37
N ARG A 94 14.53 14.54 13.95
CA ARG A 94 15.13 13.49 13.12
C ARG A 94 14.67 12.10 13.58
N THR A 95 14.02 11.33 12.71
CA THR A 95 14.21 9.89 12.54
C THR A 95 13.26 9.39 11.43
N GLY A 96 13.80 9.18 10.22
CA GLY A 96 13.18 8.34 9.18
C GLY A 96 11.92 8.85 8.47
N ARG A 97 11.68 10.16 8.35
CA ARG A 97 10.57 10.69 7.55
C ARG A 97 11.03 11.08 6.14
N PHE A 98 10.24 10.75 5.13
CA PHE A 98 10.54 10.99 3.72
C PHE A 98 9.64 12.10 3.15
N GLY A 99 10.21 12.95 2.29
CA GLY A 99 9.43 13.86 1.45
C GLY A 99 8.81 13.12 0.25
N PRO A 100 7.88 13.75 -0.48
CA PRO A 100 7.18 13.11 -1.60
C PRO A 100 8.13 12.62 -2.71
N GLU A 101 9.25 13.31 -2.95
CA GLU A 101 10.25 12.88 -3.94
C GLU A 101 10.92 11.55 -3.55
N GLU A 102 11.33 11.41 -2.29
CA GLU A 102 11.96 10.19 -1.78
C GLU A 102 10.94 9.04 -1.68
N ALA A 103 9.69 9.36 -1.34
CA ALA A 103 8.59 8.40 -1.30
C ALA A 103 8.29 7.81 -2.69
N ILE A 104 8.37 8.62 -3.76
CA ILE A 104 8.26 8.14 -5.15
C ILE A 104 9.42 7.18 -5.50
N VAL A 105 10.65 7.49 -5.07
CA VAL A 105 11.81 6.60 -5.31
C VAL A 105 11.59 5.24 -4.65
N GLN A 106 11.17 5.21 -3.39
CA GLN A 106 10.86 3.96 -2.70
C GLN A 106 9.67 3.22 -3.35
N LEU A 107 8.62 3.94 -3.71
CA LEU A 107 7.46 3.38 -4.41
C LEU A 107 7.86 2.73 -5.74
N LYS A 108 8.79 3.33 -6.49
CA LYS A 108 9.32 2.73 -7.74
C LYS A 108 10.07 1.43 -7.48
N LEU A 109 10.79 1.31 -6.37
CA LEU A 109 11.47 0.06 -5.98
C LEU A 109 10.45 -1.03 -5.66
N VAL A 110 9.42 -0.71 -4.88
CA VAL A 110 8.30 -1.64 -4.60
C VAL A 110 7.60 -2.04 -5.90
N ALA A 111 7.32 -1.07 -6.78
CA ALA A 111 6.65 -1.31 -8.05
C ALA A 111 7.45 -2.23 -9.00
N ALA A 112 8.78 -2.17 -8.95
CA ALA A 112 9.63 -3.08 -9.71
C ALA A 112 9.58 -4.53 -9.19
N GLY A 113 9.22 -4.72 -7.91
CA GLY A 113 9.01 -6.03 -7.29
C GLY A 113 7.59 -6.58 -7.44
N LEU A 114 6.63 -5.78 -7.93
CA LEU A 114 5.26 -6.24 -8.16
C LEU A 114 5.22 -7.30 -9.28
N PRO A 115 4.61 -8.47 -9.07
CA PRO A 115 4.38 -9.42 -10.14
C PRO A 115 3.58 -8.72 -11.25
N ARG A 116 4.02 -8.86 -12.50
CA ARG A 116 3.22 -8.39 -13.65
C ARG A 116 1.89 -9.14 -13.56
N ALA A 117 0.77 -8.40 -13.57
CA ALA A 117 -0.54 -9.02 -13.60
C ALA A 117 -0.55 -9.99 -14.78
N GLU A 118 -0.60 -11.29 -14.49
CA GLU A 118 -0.75 -12.30 -15.53
C GLU A 118 -2.17 -12.13 -16.07
N ALA A 119 -2.24 -11.76 -17.35
CA ALA A 119 -3.48 -11.56 -18.11
C ALA A 119 -4.14 -12.89 -18.47
#